data_AF-A0A495JUQ2-F1
#
_entry.id   AF-A0A495JUQ2-F1
#
_cell.length_a   1.000
_cell.length_b   1.000
_cell.length_c   1.000
_cell.angle_alpha   90.00
_cell.angle_beta   90.00
_cell.angle_gamma   90.00
#
_symmetry.space_group_name_H-M   'P 1'
#
loop_
_entity.id
_entity.type
_entity.pdbx_description
1 polymer ?
#
loop_
_entity_poly.entity_id
_entity_poly.type
_entity_poly.pdbx_seq_one_letter_code
_entity_poly.pdbx_strand_id
1 'polypeptide(L)'
;MPETTAAEMAALTMHAEFTRDRFRTQVTRTAARLRDLADDIERAAGRIDSVPTPGVPSHVTIAGSIQHDVLWAVANMHLDQLATTAAEADQLTAQVKAATAQQG
;
A
#
# COMPACT_ATOMS: atom_id res chain seq x y z
N MET A 1 14.79 21.05 -30.46
CA MET A 1 14.09 20.11 -29.56
C MET A 1 12.98 19.50 -30.39
N PRO A 2 12.91 18.17 -30.57
CA PRO A 2 11.79 17.58 -31.29
C PRO A 2 10.50 17.87 -30.52
N GLU A 3 9.49 18.40 -31.20
CA GLU A 3 8.15 18.59 -30.64
C GLU A 3 7.53 17.23 -30.34
N THR A 4 7.06 17.02 -29.12
CA THR A 4 6.30 15.82 -28.73
C THR A 4 5.01 15.76 -29.54
N THR A 5 4.84 14.72 -30.34
CA THR A 5 3.67 14.54 -31.20
C THR A 5 2.41 14.31 -30.36
N ALA A 6 1.23 14.59 -30.92
CA ALA A 6 -0.05 14.34 -30.23
C ALA A 6 -0.22 12.88 -29.78
N ALA A 7 0.31 11.92 -30.54
CA ALA A 7 0.30 10.50 -30.20
C ALA A 7 1.20 10.18 -28.99
N GLU A 8 2.38 10.79 -28.92
CA GLU A 8 3.30 10.64 -27.77
C GLU A 8 2.72 11.27 -26.51
N MET A 9 2.04 12.42 -26.63
CA MET A 9 1.34 13.06 -25.51
C MET A 9 0.19 12.20 -24.98
N ALA A 10 -0.60 11.60 -25.87
CA ALA A 10 -1.68 10.69 -25.48
C ALA A 10 -1.13 9.45 -24.76
N ALA A 11 -0.05 8.85 -25.27
CA ALA A 11 0.60 7.70 -24.65
C ALA A 11 1.18 8.04 -23.26
N LEU A 12 1.85 9.19 -23.13
CA LEU A 12 2.40 9.66 -21.86
C LEU A 12 1.31 9.92 -20.82
N THR A 13 0.20 10.54 -21.23
CA THR A 13 -0.94 10.83 -20.36
C THR A 13 -1.60 9.54 -19.89
N MET A 14 -1.86 8.60 -20.80
CA MET A 14 -2.43 7.29 -20.48
C MET A 14 -1.53 6.52 -19.50
N HIS A 15 -0.20 6.58 -19.69
CA HIS A 15 0.74 5.94 -18.77
C HIS A 15 0.72 6.59 -17.38
N ALA A 16 0.71 7.92 -17.31
CA ALA A 16 0.64 8.64 -16.03
C ALA A 16 -0.63 8.30 -15.25
N GLU A 17 -1.78 8.20 -15.93
CA GLU A 17 -3.05 7.80 -15.33
C GLU A 17 -3.01 6.37 -14.80
N PHE A 18 -2.53 5.43 -15.63
CA PHE A 18 -2.39 4.03 -15.23
C PHE A 18 -1.50 3.88 -13.99
N THR A 19 -0.35 4.56 -13.95
CA THR A 19 0.58 4.48 -12.81
C THR A 19 -0.02 5.09 -11.54
N ARG A 20 -0.78 6.19 -11.65
CA ARG A 20 -1.52 6.74 -10.49
C ARG A 20 -2.58 5.78 -9.97
N ASP A 21 -3.36 5.15 -10.84
CA ASP A 21 -4.39 4.19 -10.45
C ASP A 21 -3.79 2.94 -9.80
N ARG A 22 -2.66 2.48 -10.33
CA ARG A 22 -1.87 1.41 -9.72
C ARG A 22 -1.41 1.80 -8.31
N PHE A 23 -0.83 2.99 -8.14
CA PHE A 23 -0.40 3.48 -6.84
C PHE A 23 -1.57 3.57 -5.84
N ARG A 24 -2.70 4.17 -6.26
CA ARG A 24 -3.92 4.25 -5.43
C ARG A 24 -4.41 2.87 -5.00
N THR A 25 -4.39 1.90 -5.91
CA THR A 25 -4.79 0.52 -5.63
C THR A 25 -3.86 -0.12 -4.60
N GLN A 26 -2.55 0.06 -4.73
CA GLN A 26 -1.57 -0.44 -3.76
C GLN A 26 -1.79 0.19 -2.38
N VAL A 27 -1.95 1.52 -2.29
CA VAL A 27 -2.25 2.23 -1.03
C VAL A 27 -3.51 1.67 -0.37
N THR A 28 -4.58 1.49 -1.15
CA THR A 28 -5.85 0.97 -0.64
C THR A 28 -5.70 -0.46 -0.10
N ARG A 29 -4.96 -1.32 -0.81
CA ARG A 29 -4.68 -2.69 -0.36
C ARG A 29 -3.84 -2.72 0.92
N THR A 30 -2.82 -1.87 1.02
CA THR A 30 -2.00 -1.74 2.22
C THR A 30 -2.84 -1.28 3.41
N ALA A 31 -3.69 -0.27 3.21
CA ALA A 31 -4.59 0.22 4.26
C ALA A 31 -5.58 -0.86 4.73
N ALA A 32 -6.15 -1.65 3.81
CA ALA A 32 -7.02 -2.77 4.16
C ALA A 32 -6.29 -3.81 5.01
N ARG A 33 -5.08 -4.23 4.60
CA ARG A 33 -4.28 -5.20 5.36
C ARG A 33 -3.90 -4.70 6.76
N LEU A 34 -3.60 -3.41 6.90
CA LEU A 34 -3.31 -2.82 8.21
C LEU A 34 -4.54 -2.81 9.12
N ARG A 35 -5.73 -2.61 8.55
CA ARG A 35 -7.01 -2.71 9.29
C ARG A 35 -7.28 -4.15 9.72
N ASP A 36 -7.12 -5.11 8.81
CA ASP A 36 -7.30 -6.54 9.12
C ASP A 36 -6.37 -6.97 10.26
N LEU A 37 -5.10 -6.53 10.24
CA LEU A 37 -4.14 -6.77 11.31
C LEU A 37 -4.56 -6.13 12.64
N ALA A 38 -5.08 -4.90 12.61
CA ALA A 38 -5.59 -4.25 13.81
C ALA A 38 -6.78 -5.03 14.41
N ASP A 39 -7.72 -5.48 13.56
CA ASP A 39 -8.88 -6.27 13.97
C ASP A 39 -8.48 -7.65 14.53
N ASP A 40 -7.42 -8.27 14.00
CA ASP A 40 -6.82 -9.50 14.53
C ASP A 40 -6.23 -9.29 15.94
N ILE A 41 -5.50 -8.19 16.14
CA ILE A 41 -4.92 -7.83 17.45
C ILE A 41 -6.01 -7.52 18.47
N GLU A 42 -7.05 -6.79 18.08
CA GLU A 42 -8.20 -6.50 18.96
C GLU A 42 -8.92 -7.80 19.37
N ARG A 43 -9.15 -8.72 18.43
CA ARG A 43 -9.69 -10.04 18.74
C ARG A 43 -8.77 -10.83 19.67
N ALA A 44 -7.46 -10.70 19.51
CA ALA A 44 -6.50 -11.32 20.42
C ALA A 44 -6.55 -10.73 21.83
N ALA A 45 -6.71 -9.41 21.94
CA ALA A 45 -6.86 -8.70 23.21
C ALA A 45 -8.16 -9.11 23.94
N GLY A 46 -9.27 -9.29 23.22
CA GLY A 46 -10.52 -9.79 23.80
C GLY A 46 -10.40 -11.18 24.43
N ARG A 47 -9.40 -11.98 24.07
CA ARG A 47 -9.10 -13.28 24.71
C ARG A 47 -8.39 -13.14 26.05
N ILE A 48 -7.78 -11.99 26.35
CA ILE A 48 -7.06 -11.73 27.61
C ILE A 48 -8.06 -11.58 28.77
N ASP A 49 -9.23 -11.00 28.49
CA ASP A 49 -10.27 -10.78 29.52
C ASP A 49 -11.06 -12.05 29.88
N SER A 50 -10.88 -13.15 29.14
CA SER A 50 -11.44 -14.45 29.52
C SER A 50 -10.73 -14.99 30.76
N VAL A 51 -11.46 -15.11 31.89
CA VAL A 51 -11.05 -15.87 33.10
C VAL A 51 -10.43 -17.20 32.64
N PRO A 52 -9.29 -17.67 33.21
CA PRO A 52 -8.57 -18.81 32.65
C PRO A 52 -9.40 -20.08 32.76
N THR A 53 -10.20 -20.32 31.72
CA THR A 53 -10.94 -21.55 31.47
C THR A 53 -9.99 -22.53 30.79
N PRO A 54 -10.15 -23.84 31.06
CA PRO A 54 -9.41 -24.87 30.33
C PRO A 54 -9.61 -24.68 28.82
N GLY A 55 -8.51 -24.55 28.08
CA GLY A 55 -8.51 -24.36 26.63
C GLY A 55 -8.23 -22.93 26.15
N VAL A 56 -8.19 -21.93 27.04
CA VAL A 56 -7.74 -20.58 26.68
C VAL A 56 -6.19 -20.56 26.59
N PRO A 57 -5.61 -20.04 25.50
CA PRO A 57 -4.16 -19.90 25.38
C PRO A 57 -3.57 -19.04 26.51
N SER A 58 -2.35 -19.36 26.94
CA SER A 58 -1.64 -18.52 27.90
C SER A 58 -1.37 -17.12 27.34
N HIS A 59 -1.21 -16.11 28.19
CA HIS A 59 -0.86 -14.75 27.75
C HIS A 59 0.43 -14.71 26.89
N VAL A 60 1.42 -15.55 27.21
CA VAL A 60 2.66 -15.68 26.43
C VAL A 60 2.36 -16.20 25.02
N THR A 61 1.47 -17.18 24.88
CA THR A 61 1.04 -17.69 23.58
C THR A 61 0.31 -16.63 22.77
N ILE A 62 -0.58 -15.84 23.40
CA ILE A 62 -1.30 -14.74 22.75
C ILE A 62 -0.32 -13.68 22.26
N ALA A 63 0.61 -13.24 23.10
CA ALA A 63 1.65 -12.27 22.74
C ALA A 63 2.53 -12.77 21.59
N GLY A 64 2.93 -14.05 21.62
CA GLY A 64 3.70 -14.68 20.54
C GLY A 64 2.95 -14.72 19.20
N SER A 65 1.63 -14.99 19.23
CA SER A 65 0.78 -14.94 18.02
C SER A 65 0.73 -13.52 17.45
N ILE A 66 0.46 -12.52 18.30
CA ILE A 66 0.40 -11.11 17.87
C ILE A 66 1.73 -10.69 17.23
N GLN A 67 2.86 -11.02 17.87
CA GLN A 67 4.18 -10.70 17.33
C GLN A 67 4.40 -11.36 15.96
N HIS A 68 4.03 -12.62 15.81
CA HIS A 68 4.13 -13.36 14.55
C HIS A 68 3.27 -12.72 13.45
N ASP A 69 2.01 -12.42 13.75
CA ASP A 69 1.04 -11.85 12.81
C ASP A 69 1.50 -10.46 12.32
N VAL A 70 1.99 -9.62 13.23
CA VAL A 70 2.56 -8.31 12.88
C VAL A 70 3.79 -8.44 11.98
N LEU A 71 4.74 -9.31 12.35
CA LEU A 71 5.97 -9.50 11.56
C LEU A 71 5.66 -10.00 10.16
N TRP A 72 4.79 -11.00 10.04
CA TRP A 72 4.39 -11.55 8.75
C TRP A 72 3.60 -10.56 7.91
N ALA A 73 2.68 -9.80 8.52
CA ALA A 73 1.91 -8.79 7.80
C ALA A 73 2.83 -7.71 7.22
N VAL A 74 3.75 -7.16 8.03
CA VAL A 74 4.69 -6.12 7.60
C VAL A 74 5.63 -6.64 6.50
N ALA A 75 6.18 -7.85 6.66
CA ALA A 75 7.06 -8.46 5.67
C ALA A 75 6.37 -8.67 4.31
N ASN A 76 5.08 -9.02 4.31
CA ASN A 76 4.31 -9.31 3.10
C ASN A 76 3.65 -8.08 2.44
N MET A 77 3.74 -6.89 3.04
CA MET A 77 3.09 -5.68 2.50
C MET A 77 3.81 -5.06 1.30
N HIS A 78 5.01 -5.53 0.93
CA HIS A 78 5.79 -5.02 -0.21
C HIS A 78 5.85 -3.48 -0.25
N LEU A 79 6.12 -2.87 0.91
CA LEU A 79 6.11 -1.41 1.09
C LEU A 79 7.16 -0.69 0.22
N ASP A 80 8.21 -1.40 -0.20
CA ASP A 80 9.22 -0.94 -1.15
C ASP A 80 8.61 -0.61 -2.53
N GLN A 81 7.64 -1.41 -2.98
CA GLN A 81 6.96 -1.19 -4.26
C GLN A 81 6.05 0.03 -4.23
N LEU A 82 5.49 0.40 -3.06
CA LEU A 82 4.71 1.63 -2.92
C LEU A 82 5.58 2.86 -3.20
N ALA A 83 6.77 2.93 -2.60
CA ALA A 83 7.67 4.07 -2.80
C ALA A 83 8.13 4.19 -4.25
N THR A 84 8.46 3.05 -4.88
CA THR A 84 8.86 3.00 -6.30
C THR A 84 7.73 3.48 -7.21
N THR A 85 6.51 2.96 -7.02
CA THR A 85 5.34 3.32 -7.85
C THR A 85 4.94 4.79 -7.63
N ALA A 86 5.08 5.32 -6.42
CA ALA A 86 4.84 6.74 -6.12
C ALA A 86 5.82 7.65 -6.87
N ALA A 87 7.12 7.34 -6.80
CA ALA A 87 8.15 8.09 -7.50
C ALA A 87 7.93 8.08 -9.02
N GLU A 88 7.52 6.95 -9.59
CA GLU A 88 7.16 6.83 -11.00
C GLU A 88 5.94 7.68 -11.36
N ALA A 89 4.89 7.67 -10.52
CA ALA A 89 3.70 8.48 -10.72
C ALA A 89 4.01 9.99 -10.69
N ASP A 90 4.87 10.43 -9.77
CA ASP A 90 5.31 11.82 -9.66
C ASP A 90 6.14 12.24 -10.88
N GLN A 91 7.08 11.39 -11.30
CA GLN A 91 7.91 11.63 -12.48
C GLN A 91 7.04 11.76 -13.74
N LEU A 92 6.12 10.83 -13.99
CA LEU A 92 5.23 10.89 -15.16
C LEU A 92 4.32 12.11 -15.12
N THR A 93 3.83 12.48 -13.94
CA THR A 93 3.01 13.69 -13.77
C THR A 93 3.81 14.96 -14.08
N ALA A 94 5.07 15.04 -13.67
CA ALA A 94 5.95 16.15 -14.01
C ALA A 94 6.23 16.22 -15.52
N GLN A 95 6.44 15.07 -16.17
CA GLN A 95 6.63 15.00 -17.63
C GLN A 95 5.39 15.48 -18.40
N VAL A 96 4.19 15.05 -18.02
CA VAL A 96 2.92 15.51 -18.63
C VAL A 96 2.79 17.03 -18.51
N LYS A 97 3.05 17.60 -17.31
CA LYS A 97 3.00 19.05 -17.08
C LYS A 97 3.99 19.81 -17.96
N ALA A 98 5.23 19.35 -18.02
CA ALA A 98 6.28 19.99 -18.81
C ALA A 98 5.93 19.97 -20.31
N ALA A 99 5.45 18.83 -20.81
CA ALA A 99 5.12 18.69 -22.22
C ALA A 99 3.86 19.49 -22.61
N THR A 100 2.88 19.62 -21.71
CA THR A 100 1.72 20.50 -21.93
C THR A 100 2.13 21.98 -21.96
N ALA A 101 3.05 22.40 -21.10
CA ALA A 101 3.55 23.77 -21.05
C ALA A 101 4.38 24.19 -22.28
N GLN A 102 4.89 23.22 -23.05
CA GLN A 102 5.61 23.49 -24.31
C GLN A 102 4.69 23.64 -25.52
N GLN A 103 3.39 23.30 -25.39
CA GLN A 103 2.40 23.39 -26.47
C GLN A 103 1.54 24.66 -26.44
N GLY A 104 1.55 25.41 -25.33
CA GLY A 104 0.82 26.67 -25.16
C GLY A 104 1.74 27.87 -25.30
#